data_AF-A0A1H2DPP6-F1
#
_entry.id   AF-A0A1H2DPP6-F1
#
_cell.length_a   1.000
_cell.length_b   1.000
_cell.length_c   1.000
_cell.angle_alpha   90.00
_cell.angle_beta   90.00
_cell.angle_gamma   90.00
#
_symmetry.space_group_name_H-M   'P 1'
#
loop_
_entity.id
_entity.type
_entity.pdbx_description
1 polymer ?
#
loop_
_entity_poly.entity_id
_entity_poly.type
_entity_poly.pdbx_seq_one_letter_code
_entity_poly.pdbx_strand_id
1 'polypeptide(L)'
;MNKSTTVNVSVSLWCGLGALLILLIDFNTSLGIASGVPYIIIVLISLKSPDKRYTIAVAILCTVLVWIGYLGSPPSDVEMYKAYINRFLSVLAIWVTTILTLLQRDSINQLHQERLKNLQSIREAEIQQEKLKVLRATMRTVQDITGNFLNNLHFFKLGIDKNNSLSPESMKWLDQITQETTMRLNKLANLDEIREKKMAGDLVGIDYERPAKENKKRDTIDG
;
A
#
# COMPACT_ATOMS: atom_id res chain seq x y z
N MET A 1 -6.32 21.57 12.31
CA MET A 1 -5.20 21.01 13.10
C MET A 1 -4.81 19.67 12.49
N ASN A 2 -3.56 19.48 12.08
CA ASN A 2 -3.11 18.24 11.39
C ASN A 2 -3.21 17.04 12.35
N LYS A 3 -3.64 15.86 11.85
CA LYS A 3 -3.75 14.60 12.60
C LYS A 3 -2.43 14.22 13.29
N SER A 4 -1.29 14.55 12.68
CA SER A 4 0.04 14.38 13.29
C SER A 4 0.23 15.27 14.53
N THR A 5 -0.19 16.54 14.46
CA THR A 5 -0.09 17.49 15.56
C THR A 5 -0.95 17.10 16.75
N THR A 6 -2.18 16.61 16.52
CA THR A 6 -3.07 16.15 17.60
C THR A 6 -2.54 14.90 18.31
N VAL A 7 -1.93 13.98 17.55
CA VAL A 7 -1.27 12.79 18.13
C VAL A 7 -0.06 13.22 18.97
N ASN A 8 0.76 14.16 18.49
CA ASN A 8 1.92 14.64 19.25
C ASN A 8 1.53 15.28 20.59
N VAL A 9 0.51 16.14 20.59
CA VAL A 9 0.03 16.80 21.81
C VAL A 9 -0.51 15.79 22.82
N SER A 10 -1.37 14.86 22.37
CA SER A 10 -1.91 13.82 23.25
C SER A 10 -0.83 12.89 23.81
N VAL A 11 0.11 12.43 22.99
CA VAL A 11 1.24 11.60 23.43
C VAL A 11 2.08 12.35 24.46
N SER A 12 2.35 13.64 24.25
CA SER A 12 3.11 14.45 25.20
C SER A 12 2.43 14.64 26.54
N LEU A 13 1.10 14.79 26.56
CA LEU A 13 0.33 14.86 27.80
C LEU A 13 0.41 13.54 28.57
N TRP A 14 0.24 12.39 27.88
CA TRP A 14 0.35 11.08 28.51
C TRP A 14 1.76 10.79 29.04
N CYS A 15 2.80 11.14 28.27
CA CYS A 15 4.19 11.01 28.72
C CYS A 15 4.46 11.89 29.95
N GLY A 16 4.01 13.16 29.94
CA GLY A 16 4.21 14.08 31.06
C GLY A 16 3.49 13.64 32.34
N LEU A 17 2.21 13.22 32.22
CA LEU A 17 1.43 12.74 33.35
C LEU A 17 1.99 11.43 33.93
N GLY A 18 2.38 10.50 33.05
CA GLY A 18 3.03 9.25 33.47
C GLY A 18 4.38 9.49 34.16
N ALA A 19 5.20 10.40 33.63
CA ALA A 19 6.47 10.79 34.24
C ALA A 19 6.30 11.38 35.63
N LEU A 20 5.34 12.30 35.79
CA LEU A 20 5.03 12.90 37.09
C LEU A 20 4.57 11.86 38.10
N LEU A 21 3.68 10.95 37.70
CA LEU A 21 3.17 9.90 38.57
C LEU A 21 4.28 8.95 39.04
N ILE A 22 5.14 8.51 38.12
CA ILE A 22 6.26 7.62 38.47
C ILE A 22 7.25 8.34 39.40
N LEU A 23 7.53 9.62 39.15
CA LEU A 23 8.41 10.41 40.03
C LEU A 23 7.84 10.56 41.46
N LEU A 24 6.53 10.78 41.59
CA LEU A 24 5.87 10.82 42.90
C LEU A 24 5.99 9.48 43.64
N ILE A 25 5.83 8.35 42.93
CA ILE A 25 6.05 7.02 43.51
C ILE A 25 7.52 6.86 43.94
N ASP A 26 8.47 7.27 43.10
CA ASP A 26 9.90 7.23 43.39
C ASP A 26 10.27 7.98 44.68
N PHE A 27 9.72 9.18 44.87
CA PHE A 27 9.96 9.98 46.08
C PHE A 27 9.33 9.38 47.35
N ASN A 28 8.32 8.53 47.23
CA ASN A 28 7.72 7.85 48.38
C ASN A 28 8.35 6.47 48.63
N THR A 29 9.23 6.00 47.74
CA THR A 29 9.85 4.68 47.83
C THR A 29 11.25 4.79 48.43
N SER A 30 11.57 3.99 49.45
CA SER A 30 12.90 3.94 50.04
C SER A 30 13.97 3.52 49.04
N LEU A 31 15.19 4.03 49.20
CA LEU A 31 16.34 3.61 48.37
C LEU A 31 16.52 2.08 48.37
N GLY A 32 16.90 1.49 47.24
CA GLY A 32 17.18 0.05 47.13
C GLY A 32 16.07 -0.79 46.51
N ILE A 33 14.87 -0.25 46.31
CA ILE A 33 13.84 -0.84 45.44
C ILE A 33 14.11 -0.40 43.98
N ALA A 34 13.86 -1.30 43.01
CA ALA A 34 14.08 -1.03 41.58
C ALA A 34 13.00 -0.10 40.98
N SER A 35 12.86 1.09 41.55
CA SER A 35 11.80 2.05 41.20
C SER A 35 12.06 2.80 39.88
N GLY A 36 13.25 2.67 39.28
CA GLY A 36 13.60 3.26 37.99
C GLY A 36 13.10 2.49 36.75
N VAL A 37 12.67 1.22 36.90
CA VAL A 37 12.22 0.38 35.78
C VAL A 37 10.89 0.86 35.15
N PRO A 38 9.87 1.30 35.91
CA PRO A 38 8.60 1.81 35.36
C PRO A 38 8.73 2.94 34.33
N TYR A 39 9.83 3.71 34.33
CA TYR A 39 10.06 4.77 33.32
C TYR A 39 10.11 4.25 31.88
N ILE A 40 10.32 2.93 31.67
CA ILE A 40 10.20 2.28 30.36
C ILE A 40 8.81 2.48 29.75
N ILE A 41 7.75 2.52 30.58
CA ILE A 41 6.37 2.72 30.12
C ILE A 41 6.24 4.06 29.37
N ILE A 42 6.91 5.11 29.86
CA ILE A 42 6.89 6.45 29.24
C ILE A 42 7.56 6.42 27.86
N VAL A 43 8.69 5.70 27.75
CA VAL A 43 9.37 5.50 26.46
C VAL A 43 8.47 4.75 25.49
N LEU A 44 7.77 3.70 25.93
CA LEU A 44 6.84 2.96 25.08
C LEU A 44 5.65 3.82 24.62
N ILE A 45 5.11 4.68 25.49
CA ILE A 45 4.06 5.64 25.11
C ILE A 45 4.57 6.62 24.04
N SER A 46 5.82 7.07 24.17
CA SER A 46 6.43 8.02 23.22
C SER A 46 6.55 7.46 21.79
N LEU A 47 6.57 6.13 21.62
CA LEU A 47 6.65 5.47 20.30
C LEU A 47 5.44 5.75 19.41
N LYS A 48 4.30 6.10 20.01
CA LYS A 48 3.11 6.54 19.26
C LYS A 48 3.36 7.87 18.53
N SER A 49 4.41 8.61 18.88
CA SER A 49 4.81 9.81 18.17
C SER A 49 5.46 9.47 16.82
N PRO A 50 5.06 10.13 15.70
CA PRO A 50 5.72 10.02 14.40
C PRO A 50 7.21 10.42 14.39
N ASP A 51 7.69 11.17 15.38
CA ASP A 51 9.08 11.63 15.43
C ASP A 51 9.97 10.73 16.31
N LYS A 52 11.05 10.18 15.73
CA LYS A 52 12.06 9.39 16.47
C LYS A 52 12.84 10.24 17.47
N ARG A 53 13.06 11.53 17.17
CA ARG A 53 13.77 12.46 18.06
C ARG A 53 13.00 12.66 19.36
N TYR A 54 11.67 12.65 19.28
CA TYR A 54 10.80 12.73 20.45
C TYR A 54 11.02 11.55 21.40
N THR A 55 11.05 10.31 20.90
CA THR A 55 11.33 9.13 21.71
C THR A 55 12.71 9.19 22.38
N ILE A 56 13.73 9.68 21.66
CA ILE A 56 15.08 9.86 22.22
C ILE A 56 15.08 10.93 23.31
N ALA A 57 14.41 12.06 23.09
CA ALA A 57 14.28 13.12 24.10
C ALA A 57 13.56 12.63 25.36
N VAL A 58 12.52 11.81 25.22
CA VAL A 58 11.82 11.17 26.34
C VAL A 58 12.73 10.18 27.08
N ALA A 59 13.54 9.38 26.38
CA ALA A 59 14.50 8.47 27.02
C ALA A 59 15.58 9.23 27.83
N ILE A 60 16.08 10.35 27.30
CA ILE A 60 16.99 11.25 28.01
C ILE A 60 16.31 11.84 29.25
N LEU A 61 15.07 12.35 29.10
CA LEU A 61 14.28 12.86 30.22
C LEU A 61 14.08 11.81 31.31
N CYS A 62 13.66 10.59 30.95
CA CYS A 62 13.52 9.48 31.89
C CYS A 62 14.83 9.15 32.60
N THR A 63 15.97 9.18 31.89
CA THR A 63 17.29 8.97 32.49
C THR A 63 17.57 10.03 33.55
N VAL A 64 17.30 11.30 33.28
CA VAL A 64 17.45 12.40 34.25
C VAL A 64 16.50 12.22 35.44
N LEU A 65 15.24 11.84 35.20
CA LEU A 65 14.25 11.62 36.26
C LEU A 65 14.63 10.47 37.19
N VAL A 66 15.24 9.39 36.68
CA VAL A 66 15.76 8.29 37.52
C VAL A 66 16.80 8.78 38.52
N TRP A 67 17.68 9.72 38.11
CA TRP A 67 18.67 10.34 39.00
C TRP A 67 18.07 11.36 39.96
N ILE A 68 17.09 12.15 39.51
CA ILE A 68 16.32 13.05 40.40
C ILE A 68 15.59 12.24 41.47
N GLY A 69 14.96 11.12 41.08
CA GLY A 69 14.34 10.15 41.99
C GLY A 69 15.32 9.69 43.07
N TYR A 70 16.52 9.28 42.68
CA TYR A 70 17.56 8.87 43.63
C TYR A 70 17.93 9.95 44.67
N LEU A 71 18.00 11.22 44.26
CA LEU A 71 18.33 12.33 45.15
C LEU A 71 17.17 12.70 46.11
N GLY A 72 15.92 12.46 45.68
CA GLY A 72 14.72 12.81 46.46
C GLY A 72 14.15 11.68 47.30
N SER A 73 14.53 10.41 47.06
CA SER A 73 14.02 9.26 47.80
C SER A 73 14.54 9.22 49.26
N PRO A 74 13.73 8.73 50.22
CA PRO A 74 14.16 8.57 51.61
C PRO A 74 15.31 7.55 51.75
N PRO A 75 16.31 7.83 52.60
CA PRO A 75 17.40 6.90 52.87
C PRO A 75 16.84 5.56 53.36
N SER A 76 17.55 4.48 53.04
CA SER A 76 17.19 3.13 53.45
C SER A 76 18.34 2.47 54.16
N ASP A 77 18.03 1.40 54.90
CA ASP A 77 19.03 0.55 55.57
C ASP A 77 19.80 -0.36 54.58
N VAL A 78 19.58 -0.18 53.27
CA VAL A 78 20.19 -0.98 52.22
C VAL A 78 21.54 -0.38 51.81
N GLU A 79 22.54 -1.24 51.61
CA GLU A 79 23.88 -0.83 51.17
C GLU A 79 23.84 0.03 49.90
N MET A 80 24.55 1.16 49.93
CA MET A 80 24.49 2.22 48.89
C MET A 80 24.80 1.70 47.48
N TYR A 81 25.67 0.68 47.34
CA TYR A 81 25.98 0.09 46.04
C TYR A 81 24.77 -0.60 45.39
N LYS A 82 23.85 -1.19 46.18
CA LYS A 82 22.64 -1.85 45.65
C LYS A 82 21.71 -0.81 45.00
N ALA A 83 21.59 0.36 45.62
CA ALA A 83 20.84 1.47 45.04
C ALA A 83 21.48 1.94 43.71
N TYR A 84 22.80 2.08 43.67
CA TYR A 84 23.51 2.48 42.44
C TYR A 84 23.34 1.45 41.31
N ILE A 85 23.49 0.15 41.61
CA ILE A 85 23.28 -0.93 40.63
C ILE A 85 21.85 -0.90 40.09
N ASN A 86 20.84 -0.73 40.94
CA ASN A 86 19.45 -0.66 40.50
C ASN A 86 19.19 0.53 39.56
N ARG A 87 19.79 1.68 39.82
CA ARG A 87 19.68 2.87 38.95
C ARG A 87 20.41 2.64 37.63
N PHE A 88 21.61 2.08 37.66
CA PHE A 88 22.35 1.72 36.46
C PHE A 88 21.58 0.72 35.59
N LEU A 89 21.03 -0.35 36.18
CA LEU A 89 20.22 -1.34 35.47
C LEU A 89 18.94 -0.73 34.87
N SER A 90 18.31 0.21 35.59
CA SER A 90 17.12 0.92 35.08
C SER A 90 17.46 1.76 33.84
N VAL A 91 18.56 2.52 33.90
CA VAL A 91 19.03 3.32 32.75
C VAL A 91 19.39 2.42 31.58
N LEU A 92 20.11 1.32 31.82
CA LEU A 92 20.43 0.32 30.79
C LEU A 92 19.15 -0.22 30.13
N ALA A 93 18.16 -0.62 30.93
CA ALA A 93 16.89 -1.15 30.43
C ALA A 93 16.10 -0.12 29.58
N ILE A 94 16.10 1.15 30.00
CA ILE A 94 15.52 2.26 29.23
C ILE A 94 16.19 2.37 27.85
N TRP A 95 17.53 2.39 27.79
CA TRP A 95 18.25 2.55 26.54
C TRP A 95 18.15 1.32 25.63
N VAL A 96 18.24 0.10 26.18
CA VAL A 96 18.01 -1.13 25.41
C VAL A 96 16.63 -1.14 24.78
N THR A 97 15.60 -0.77 25.56
CA THR A 97 14.23 -0.70 25.05
C THR A 97 14.08 0.39 23.99
N THR A 98 14.69 1.56 24.20
CA THR A 98 14.68 2.67 23.23
C THR A 98 15.32 2.26 21.90
N ILE A 99 16.48 1.61 21.94
CA ILE A 99 17.19 1.18 20.73
C ILE A 99 16.39 0.10 20.00
N LEU A 100 15.91 -0.92 20.71
CA LEU A 100 15.16 -2.02 20.11
C LEU A 100 13.87 -1.54 19.43
N THR A 101 13.15 -0.63 20.08
CA THR A 101 11.90 -0.09 19.56
C THR A 101 12.12 0.82 18.35
N LEU A 102 13.19 1.61 18.34
CA LEU A 102 13.57 2.42 17.18
C LEU A 102 14.01 1.58 15.98
N LEU A 103 14.70 0.46 16.20
CA LEU A 103 15.06 -0.49 15.14
C LEU A 103 13.83 -1.19 14.56
N GLN A 104 12.93 -1.68 15.42
CA GLN A 104 11.70 -2.38 14.99
C GLN A 104 10.77 -1.47 14.18
N ARG A 105 10.74 -0.18 14.50
CA ARG A 105 9.88 0.80 13.85
C ARG A 105 10.12 0.88 12.33
N ASP A 106 11.37 0.80 11.89
CA ASP A 106 11.69 0.90 10.47
C ASP A 106 11.20 -0.33 9.70
N SER A 107 11.37 -1.52 10.27
CA SER A 107 10.84 -2.77 9.71
C SER A 107 9.31 -2.76 9.62
N ILE A 108 8.62 -2.27 10.66
CA ILE A 108 7.15 -2.17 10.67
C ILE A 108 6.67 -1.18 9.61
N ASN A 109 7.34 -0.04 9.47
CA ASN A 109 6.98 0.96 8.46
C ASN A 109 7.20 0.43 7.03
N GLN A 110 8.31 -0.27 6.78
CA GLN A 110 8.57 -0.91 5.48
C GLN A 110 7.50 -1.94 5.13
N LEU A 111 7.17 -2.84 6.08
CA LEU A 111 6.12 -3.84 5.90
C LEU A 111 4.75 -3.19 5.59
N HIS A 112 4.43 -2.08 6.27
CA HIS A 112 3.19 -1.37 6.01
C HIS A 112 3.15 -0.76 4.60
N GLN A 113 4.26 -0.18 4.14
CA GLN A 113 4.38 0.38 2.79
C GLN A 113 4.26 -0.71 1.72
N GLU A 114 4.91 -1.86 1.91
CA GLU A 114 4.77 -3.01 1.01
C GLU A 114 3.33 -3.52 0.95
N ARG A 115 2.65 -3.61 2.11
CA ARG A 115 1.25 -4.01 2.16
C ARG A 115 0.34 -3.05 1.37
N LEU A 116 0.55 -1.74 1.50
CA LEU A 116 -0.22 -0.75 0.76
C LEU A 116 0.00 -0.87 -0.76
N LYS A 117 1.26 -1.08 -1.19
CA LYS A 117 1.58 -1.32 -2.61
C LYS A 117 0.93 -2.59 -3.15
N ASN A 118 0.95 -3.68 -2.38
CA ASN A 118 0.30 -4.93 -2.77
C ASN A 118 -1.23 -4.80 -2.87
N LEU A 119 -1.86 -4.06 -1.96
CA LEU A 119 -3.29 -3.78 -2.04
C LEU A 119 -3.65 -2.92 -3.26
N GLN A 120 -2.79 -1.95 -3.62
CA GLN A 120 -2.96 -1.15 -4.82
C GLN A 120 -2.85 -2.01 -6.08
N SER A 121 -1.83 -2.88 -6.18
CA SER A 121 -1.65 -3.73 -7.37
C SER A 121 -2.78 -4.76 -7.54
N ILE A 122 -3.30 -5.33 -6.45
CA ILE A 122 -4.49 -6.21 -6.49
C ILE A 122 -5.70 -5.44 -7.01
N ARG A 123 -5.95 -4.23 -6.46
CA ARG A 123 -7.08 -3.39 -6.89
C ARG A 123 -6.96 -2.97 -8.36
N GLU A 124 -5.75 -2.64 -8.82
CA GLU A 124 -5.49 -2.33 -10.23
C GLU A 124 -5.79 -3.54 -11.12
N ALA A 125 -5.37 -4.75 -10.72
CA ALA A 125 -5.65 -5.97 -11.44
C ALA A 125 -7.16 -6.29 -11.48
N GLU A 126 -7.87 -6.11 -10.37
CA GLU A 126 -9.34 -6.25 -10.30
C GLU A 126 -10.04 -5.28 -11.25
N ILE A 127 -9.66 -4.00 -11.24
CA ILE A 127 -10.23 -2.99 -12.14
C ILE A 127 -9.95 -3.36 -13.61
N GLN A 128 -8.74 -3.81 -13.93
CA GLN A 128 -8.41 -4.26 -15.28
C GLN A 128 -9.24 -5.46 -15.70
N GLN A 129 -9.44 -6.43 -14.79
CA GLN A 129 -10.26 -7.61 -15.04
C GLN A 129 -11.73 -7.24 -15.25
N GLU A 130 -12.28 -6.32 -14.45
CA GLU A 130 -13.66 -5.84 -14.61
C GLU A 130 -13.84 -5.11 -15.95
N LYS A 131 -12.91 -4.22 -16.32
CA LYS A 131 -12.94 -3.53 -17.62
C LYS A 131 -12.90 -4.53 -18.79
N LEU A 132 -12.03 -5.55 -18.71
CA LEU A 132 -11.98 -6.62 -19.71
C LEU A 132 -13.28 -7.42 -19.76
N LYS A 133 -13.88 -7.74 -18.61
CA LYS A 133 -15.15 -8.46 -18.54
C LYS A 133 -16.29 -7.68 -19.22
N VAL A 134 -16.39 -6.38 -18.92
CA VAL A 134 -17.36 -5.48 -19.55
C VAL A 134 -17.10 -5.41 -21.06
N LEU A 135 -15.85 -5.19 -21.48
CA LEU A 135 -15.48 -5.16 -22.90
C LEU A 135 -15.88 -6.46 -23.61
N ARG A 136 -15.50 -7.63 -23.07
CA ARG A 136 -15.84 -8.93 -23.65
C ARG A 136 -17.35 -9.15 -23.75
N ALA A 137 -18.12 -8.73 -22.74
CA ALA A 137 -19.57 -8.80 -22.77
C ALA A 137 -20.15 -7.92 -23.90
N THR A 138 -19.69 -6.66 -24.01
CA THR A 138 -20.12 -5.76 -25.09
C THR A 138 -19.73 -6.26 -26.47
N MET A 139 -18.51 -6.80 -26.62
CA MET A 139 -18.02 -7.34 -27.89
C MET A 139 -18.79 -8.57 -28.34
N ARG A 140 -19.21 -9.44 -27.43
CA ARG A 140 -20.10 -10.55 -27.75
C ARG A 140 -21.42 -10.04 -28.33
N THR A 141 -22.03 -9.03 -27.70
CA THR A 141 -23.24 -8.41 -28.24
C THR A 141 -23.02 -7.73 -29.59
N VAL A 142 -21.89 -7.03 -29.78
CA VAL A 142 -21.54 -6.43 -31.08
C VAL A 142 -21.35 -7.51 -32.15
N GLN A 143 -20.70 -8.62 -31.83
CA GLN A 143 -20.53 -9.77 -32.72
C GLN A 143 -21.88 -10.41 -33.08
N ASP A 144 -22.79 -10.55 -32.12
CA ASP A 144 -24.13 -11.10 -32.37
C ASP A 144 -24.92 -10.19 -33.34
N ILE A 145 -24.95 -8.87 -33.07
CA ILE A 145 -25.64 -7.89 -33.92
C ILE A 145 -25.04 -7.87 -35.32
N THR A 146 -23.70 -7.78 -35.39
CA THR A 146 -23.01 -7.68 -36.68
C THR A 146 -23.09 -9.00 -37.44
N GLY A 147 -22.97 -10.14 -36.76
CA GLY A 147 -23.12 -11.47 -37.36
C GLY A 147 -24.51 -11.67 -37.98
N ASN A 148 -25.56 -11.27 -37.27
CA ASN A 148 -26.93 -11.28 -37.81
C ASN A 148 -27.06 -10.37 -39.05
N PHE A 149 -26.49 -9.17 -39.00
CA PHE A 149 -26.47 -8.25 -40.14
C PHE A 149 -25.72 -8.83 -41.34
N LEU A 150 -24.53 -9.38 -41.13
CA LEU A 150 -23.70 -9.98 -42.18
C LEU A 150 -24.38 -11.20 -42.81
N ASN A 151 -25.04 -12.03 -42.01
CA ASN A 151 -25.86 -13.14 -42.51
C ASN A 151 -26.99 -12.64 -43.41
N ASN A 152 -27.72 -11.59 -43.01
CA ASN A 152 -28.76 -10.99 -43.84
C ASN A 152 -28.20 -10.39 -45.14
N LEU A 153 -27.02 -9.75 -45.09
CA LEU A 153 -26.33 -9.29 -46.30
C LEU A 153 -26.00 -10.46 -47.23
N HIS A 154 -25.59 -11.62 -46.70
CA HIS A 154 -25.32 -12.81 -47.50
C HIS A 154 -26.60 -13.35 -48.20
N PHE A 155 -27.77 -13.25 -47.56
CA PHE A 155 -29.04 -13.58 -48.23
C PHE A 155 -29.38 -12.59 -49.33
N PHE A 156 -29.20 -11.29 -49.08
CA PHE A 156 -29.43 -10.24 -50.08
C PHE A 156 -28.51 -10.40 -51.29
N LYS A 157 -27.24 -10.75 -51.03
CA LYS A 157 -26.22 -11.10 -52.01
C LYS A 157 -26.69 -12.17 -53.00
N LEU A 158 -27.21 -13.29 -52.48
CA LEU A 158 -27.74 -14.39 -53.28
C LEU A 158 -28.94 -13.97 -54.13
N GLY A 159 -29.78 -13.07 -53.63
CA GLY A 159 -30.91 -12.50 -54.37
C GLY A 159 -30.48 -11.64 -55.57
N ILE A 160 -29.39 -10.89 -55.42
CA ILE A 160 -28.83 -10.05 -56.49
C ILE A 160 -28.14 -10.88 -57.57
N ASP A 161 -27.36 -11.91 -57.20
CA ASP A 161 -26.71 -12.80 -58.17
C ASP A 161 -27.74 -13.46 -59.08
N LYS A 162 -28.89 -13.86 -58.53
CA LYS A 162 -30.00 -14.45 -59.31
C LYS A 162 -30.58 -13.48 -60.35
N ASN A 163 -30.52 -12.18 -60.10
CA ASN A 163 -31.03 -11.12 -60.98
C ASN A 163 -29.91 -10.41 -61.77
N ASN A 164 -28.66 -10.91 -61.77
CA ASN A 164 -27.49 -10.33 -62.45
C ASN A 164 -27.29 -8.82 -62.19
N SER A 165 -27.66 -8.31 -61.01
CA SER A 165 -27.73 -6.86 -60.79
C SER A 165 -26.42 -6.20 -60.29
N LEU A 166 -25.38 -6.97 -59.96
CA LEU A 166 -24.06 -6.47 -59.54
C LEU A 166 -22.92 -7.08 -60.37
N SER A 167 -21.82 -6.34 -60.52
CA SER A 167 -20.61 -6.86 -61.17
C SER A 167 -19.86 -7.85 -60.26
N PRO A 168 -19.15 -8.86 -60.82
CA PRO A 168 -18.34 -9.80 -60.05
C PRO A 168 -17.28 -9.13 -59.16
N GLU A 169 -16.78 -7.96 -59.57
CA GLU A 169 -15.80 -7.17 -58.81
C GLU A 169 -16.41 -6.56 -57.55
N SER A 170 -17.61 -5.96 -57.66
CA SER A 170 -18.35 -5.40 -56.52
C SER A 170 -18.66 -6.48 -55.49
N MET A 171 -18.94 -7.68 -55.97
CA MET A 171 -19.23 -8.83 -55.13
C MET A 171 -18.03 -9.28 -54.31
N LYS A 172 -16.87 -9.38 -54.96
CA LYS A 172 -15.61 -9.77 -54.31
C LYS A 172 -15.18 -8.74 -53.26
N TRP A 173 -15.38 -7.45 -53.55
CA TRP A 173 -15.08 -6.38 -52.60
C TRP A 173 -15.96 -6.43 -51.33
N LEU A 174 -17.26 -6.73 -51.48
CA LEU A 174 -18.18 -6.89 -50.35
C LEU A 174 -17.80 -8.08 -49.45
N ASP A 175 -17.38 -9.20 -50.04
CA ASP A 175 -16.86 -10.35 -49.28
C ASP A 175 -15.60 -9.98 -48.50
N GLN A 176 -14.67 -9.27 -49.14
CA GLN A 176 -13.42 -8.85 -48.51
C GLN A 176 -13.68 -7.95 -47.30
N ILE A 177 -14.56 -6.95 -47.42
CA ILE A 177 -14.92 -6.06 -46.30
C ILE A 177 -15.63 -6.81 -45.19
N THR A 178 -16.53 -7.74 -45.53
CA THR A 178 -17.24 -8.58 -44.56
C THR A 178 -16.27 -9.43 -43.74
N GLN A 179 -15.33 -10.09 -44.42
CA GLN A 179 -14.31 -10.92 -43.79
C GLN A 179 -13.35 -10.08 -42.93
N GLU A 180 -12.91 -8.93 -43.46
CA GLU A 180 -12.02 -8.02 -42.74
C GLU A 180 -12.68 -7.46 -41.48
N THR A 181 -13.94 -7.04 -41.57
CA THR A 181 -14.70 -6.51 -40.43
C THR A 181 -14.88 -7.56 -39.35
N THR A 182 -15.25 -8.79 -39.73
CA THR A 182 -15.40 -9.92 -38.81
C THR A 182 -14.07 -10.23 -38.11
N MET A 183 -12.96 -10.22 -38.86
CA MET A 183 -11.63 -10.44 -38.29
C MET A 183 -11.26 -9.36 -37.27
N ARG A 184 -11.52 -8.09 -37.57
CA ARG A 184 -11.23 -6.96 -36.65
C ARG A 184 -12.07 -7.04 -35.38
N LEU A 185 -13.36 -7.37 -35.48
CA LEU A 185 -14.23 -7.59 -34.32
C LEU A 185 -13.72 -8.75 -33.45
N ASN A 186 -13.29 -9.85 -34.06
CA ASN A 186 -12.73 -10.99 -33.32
C ASN A 186 -11.42 -10.65 -32.59
N LYS A 187 -10.56 -9.81 -33.17
CA LYS A 187 -9.34 -9.33 -32.48
C LYS A 187 -9.68 -8.47 -31.27
N LEU A 188 -10.63 -7.55 -31.40
CA LEU A 188 -11.06 -6.69 -30.30
C LEU A 188 -11.78 -7.47 -29.18
N ALA A 189 -12.50 -8.54 -29.51
CA ALA A 189 -13.19 -9.38 -28.53
C ALA A 189 -12.25 -10.25 -27.68
N ASN A 190 -11.10 -10.66 -28.23
CA ASN A 190 -10.16 -11.58 -27.61
C ASN A 190 -8.92 -10.89 -27.04
N LEU A 191 -9.06 -9.65 -26.57
CA LEU A 191 -7.97 -8.95 -25.90
C LEU A 191 -7.70 -9.50 -24.49
N ASP A 192 -6.42 -9.56 -24.15
CA ASP A 192 -5.93 -9.89 -22.80
C ASP A 192 -5.61 -8.64 -21.97
N GLU A 193 -5.47 -7.49 -22.63
CA GLU A 193 -5.18 -6.20 -21.99
C GLU A 193 -5.87 -5.07 -22.79
N ILE A 194 -6.40 -4.08 -22.08
CA ILE A 194 -6.97 -2.88 -22.71
C ILE A 194 -5.89 -1.81 -22.76
N ARG A 195 -5.53 -1.42 -23.98
CA ARG A 195 -4.62 -0.30 -24.23
C ARG A 195 -5.35 0.78 -24.97
N GLU A 196 -5.21 2.00 -24.49
CA GLU A 196 -5.82 3.17 -25.11
C GLU A 196 -4.91 3.69 -26.24
N LYS A 197 -5.52 4.04 -27.38
CA LYS A 197 -4.90 4.81 -28.46
C LYS A 197 -5.65 6.10 -28.68
N LYS A 198 -4.92 7.18 -28.95
CA LYS A 198 -5.53 8.43 -29.40
C LYS A 198 -6.11 8.24 -30.79
N MET A 199 -7.33 8.73 -31.00
CA MET A 199 -7.98 8.79 -32.30
C MET A 199 -8.04 10.24 -32.79
N ALA A 200 -8.65 10.49 -33.96
CA ALA A 200 -8.88 11.85 -34.43
C ALA A 200 -9.84 12.59 -33.48
N GLY A 201 -9.52 13.85 -33.17
CA GLY A 201 -10.18 14.59 -32.07
C GLY A 201 -9.71 14.13 -30.69
N ASP A 202 -10.25 14.70 -29.62
CA ASP A 202 -9.94 14.30 -28.23
C ASP A 202 -10.57 12.93 -27.83
N LEU A 203 -10.78 12.04 -28.81
CA LEU A 203 -11.38 10.73 -28.64
C LEU A 203 -10.32 9.65 -28.36
N VAL A 204 -10.68 8.70 -27.50
CA VAL A 204 -9.84 7.57 -27.13
C VAL A 204 -10.46 6.27 -27.66
N GLY A 205 -9.63 5.46 -28.32
CA GLY A 205 -9.99 4.14 -28.84
C GLY A 205 -9.19 3.03 -28.20
N ILE A 206 -9.55 1.78 -28.47
CA ILE A 206 -8.82 0.61 -27.99
C ILE A 206 -7.80 0.18 -29.06
N ASP A 207 -6.56 -0.01 -28.67
CA ASP A 207 -5.50 -0.59 -29.51
C ASP A 207 -5.62 -2.11 -29.49
N TYR A 208 -6.21 -2.69 -30.54
CA TYR A 208 -6.42 -4.12 -30.72
C TYR A 208 -5.53 -4.75 -31.81
N GLU A 209 -4.63 -3.96 -32.40
CA GLU A 209 -3.75 -4.43 -33.49
C GLU A 209 -2.42 -4.97 -32.98
N ARG A 210 -2.03 -4.59 -31.75
CA ARG A 210 -0.81 -5.08 -31.11
C ARG A 210 -1.10 -6.33 -30.29
N PRO A 211 -0.34 -7.44 -30.48
CA PRO A 211 -0.44 -8.57 -29.58
C PRO A 211 -0.06 -8.16 -28.15
N ALA A 212 -0.64 -8.84 -27.16
CA ALA A 212 -0.25 -8.70 -25.75
C ALA A 212 1.28 -8.81 -25.66
N LYS A 213 1.91 -7.95 -24.84
CA LYS A 213 3.37 -7.97 -24.71
C LYS A 213 3.79 -9.39 -24.31
N GLU A 214 4.59 -10.04 -25.14
CA GLU A 214 5.28 -11.26 -24.79
C GLU A 214 6.03 -10.99 -23.48
N ASN A 215 5.61 -11.67 -22.42
CA ASN A 215 6.21 -11.57 -21.10
C ASN A 215 7.69 -11.96 -21.24
N LYS A 216 8.58 -10.97 -21.37
CA LYS A 216 10.03 -11.19 -21.27
C LYS A 216 10.33 -11.55 -19.81
N LYS A 217 10.11 -12.83 -19.49
CA LYS A 217 10.44 -13.45 -18.22
C LYS A 217 11.95 -13.35 -18.04
N ARG A 218 12.34 -12.98 -16.82
CA ARG A 218 13.67 -13.09 -16.19
C ARG A 218 14.65 -13.97 -16.97
N ASP A 219 15.77 -13.37 -17.37
CA ASP A 219 17.11 -13.96 -17.32
C ASP A 219 18.13 -12.87 -17.65
N THR A 220 18.61 -12.19 -16.60
CA THR A 220 20.00 -11.74 -16.48
C THR A 220 20.33 -11.81 -14.99
N ILE A 221 20.58 -13.04 -14.54
CA ILE A 221 21.60 -13.31 -13.53
C ILE A 221 22.95 -13.20 -14.27
N ASP A 222 23.93 -12.69 -13.55
CA ASP A 222 25.37 -12.59 -13.85
C ASP A 222 25.87 -11.50 -14.81
N GLY A 223 26.54 -10.53 -14.17
CA GLY A 223 27.51 -9.58 -14.66
C GLY A 223 28.21 -8.96 -13.47
#